data_AF-A0A5K0XSK9-F1
#
_entry.id   AF-A0A5K0XSK9-F1
#
_cell.length_a   1.000
_cell.length_b   1.000
_cell.length_c   1.000
_cell.angle_alpha   90.00
_cell.angle_beta   90.00
_cell.angle_gamma   90.00
#
_symmetry.space_group_name_H-M   'P 1'
#
loop_
_entity.id
_entity.type
_entity.pdbx_description
1 polymer ?
#
loop_
_entity_poly.entity_id
_entity_poly.type
_entity_poly.pdbx_seq_one_letter_code
_entity_poly.pdbx_strand_id
1 'polypeptide(L)'
;MSDETVKFSVLCSMFQAMVRAKSPVMKRKHFRTFLDHVYRTREYFSAIRLVLPALDRERGTYGLKESTLATCLIDALGMSRESPDADRLINWRKGGARVGANVGNFALVAFE
;
A
#
# COMPACT_ATOMS: atom_id res chain seq x y z
N MET A 1 7.81 9.28 27.88
CA MET A 1 6.68 8.72 27.11
C MET A 1 7.22 7.50 26.39
N SER A 2 6.77 6.30 26.75
CA SER A 2 7.17 5.09 26.04
C SER A 2 6.65 5.17 24.61
N ASP A 3 7.58 5.30 23.67
CA ASP A 3 7.38 5.47 22.23
C ASP A 3 6.92 4.15 21.60
N GLU A 4 5.78 3.65 22.08
CA GLU A 4 5.25 2.36 21.66
C GLU A 4 4.62 2.52 20.28
N THR A 5 5.45 2.39 19.26
CA THR A 5 5.08 2.52 17.85
C THR A 5 3.96 1.53 17.51
N VAL A 6 2.87 2.05 16.95
CA VAL A 6 1.75 1.23 16.45
C VAL A 6 2.27 0.31 15.35
N LYS A 7 1.97 -0.99 15.43
CA LYS A 7 2.32 -1.95 14.38
C LYS A 7 1.68 -1.53 13.06
N PHE A 8 2.49 -1.34 12.02
CA PHE A 8 2.02 -0.99 10.68
C PHE A 8 0.99 -2.00 10.13
N SER A 9 1.10 -3.28 10.50
CA SER A 9 0.13 -4.31 10.13
C SER A 9 -1.30 -3.98 10.57
N VAL A 10 -1.50 -3.31 11.70
CA VAL A 10 -2.84 -2.91 12.18
C VAL A 10 -3.45 -1.86 11.25
N LEU A 11 -2.63 -0.91 10.77
CA LEU A 11 -3.05 0.07 9.77
C LEU A 11 -3.40 -0.61 8.43
N CYS A 12 -2.57 -1.55 7.97
CA CYS A 12 -2.85 -2.33 6.76
C CYS A 12 -4.14 -3.15 6.88
N SER A 13 -4.41 -3.77 8.03
CA SER A 13 -5.66 -4.50 8.26
C SER A 13 -6.88 -3.58 8.17
N MET A 14 -6.78 -2.34 8.67
CA MET A 14 -7.82 -1.33 8.52
C MET A 14 -8.04 -0.96 7.04
N PHE A 15 -6.97 -0.72 6.27
CA PHE A 15 -7.08 -0.45 4.83
C PHE A 15 -7.73 -1.61 4.07
N GLN A 16 -7.31 -2.85 4.33
CA GLN A 16 -7.91 -4.04 3.70
C GLN A 16 -9.40 -4.17 4.02
N ALA A 17 -9.80 -3.93 5.28
CA ALA A 17 -11.21 -3.93 5.66
C ALA A 17 -12.01 -2.83 4.94
N MET A 18 -11.45 -1.62 4.80
CA MET A 18 -12.09 -0.53 4.07
C MET A 18 -12.22 -0.79 2.57
N VAL A 19 -11.21 -1.38 1.92
CA VAL A 19 -11.27 -1.73 0.49
C VAL A 19 -12.36 -2.77 0.22
N ARG A 20 -12.51 -3.75 1.12
CA ARG A 20 -13.55 -4.79 1.02
C ARG A 20 -14.96 -4.27 1.36
N ALA A 21 -15.07 -3.20 2.13
CA ALA A 21 -16.36 -2.65 2.54
C ALA A 21 -17.09 -1.97 1.37
N LYS A 22 -18.30 -2.47 1.05
CA LYS A 22 -19.13 -1.97 -0.05
C LYS A 22 -19.76 -0.60 0.21
N SER A 23 -20.07 -0.27 1.47
CA SER A 23 -20.78 0.97 1.81
C SER A 23 -19.86 2.01 2.48
N PRO A 24 -20.07 3.32 2.21
CA PRO A 24 -19.34 4.38 2.90
C PRO A 24 -19.50 4.35 4.42
N VAL A 25 -20.67 3.91 4.91
CA VAL A 25 -20.93 3.74 6.35
C VAL A 25 -19.97 2.73 6.97
N MET A 26 -19.78 1.58 6.33
CA MET A 26 -18.86 0.55 6.81
C MET A 26 -17.40 0.99 6.72
N LYS A 27 -17.01 1.71 5.65
CA LYS A 27 -15.68 2.32 5.54
C LYS A 27 -15.40 3.26 6.72
N ARG A 28 -16.34 4.14 7.05
CA ARG A 28 -16.25 5.03 8.22
C ARG A 28 -16.19 4.25 9.53
N LYS A 29 -16.96 3.17 9.67
CA LYS A 29 -16.94 2.31 10.85
C LYS A 29 -15.54 1.72 11.09
N HIS A 30 -14.93 1.11 10.07
CA HIS A 30 -13.59 0.53 10.18
C HIS A 30 -12.54 1.58 10.57
N PHE A 31 -12.59 2.76 9.95
CA PHE A 31 -11.67 3.85 10.27
C PHE A 31 -11.85 4.36 11.71
N ARG A 32 -13.09 4.58 12.17
CA ARG A 32 -13.38 4.99 13.54
C ARG A 32 -12.94 3.94 14.55
N THR A 33 -13.24 2.67 14.30
CA THR A 33 -12.79 1.56 15.15
C THR A 33 -11.26 1.56 15.28
N PHE A 34 -10.52 1.77 14.19
CA PHE A 34 -9.06 1.86 14.25
C PHE A 34 -8.59 3.03 15.14
N LEU A 35 -9.12 4.23 14.94
CA LEU A 35 -8.75 5.39 15.78
C LEU A 35 -9.11 5.17 17.25
N ASP A 36 -10.31 4.66 17.53
CA ASP A 36 -10.80 4.46 18.89
C ASP A 36 -10.03 3.38 19.67
N HIS A 37 -9.44 2.40 18.99
CA HIS A 37 -8.66 1.33 19.64
C HIS A 37 -7.18 1.65 19.72
N VAL A 38 -6.63 2.34 18.72
CA VAL A 38 -5.18 2.54 18.57
C VAL A 38 -4.75 3.92 19.05
N TYR A 39 -5.57 4.95 18.82
CA TYR A 39 -5.22 6.36 19.02
C TYR A 39 -6.12 7.08 20.03
N ARG A 40 -6.86 6.36 20.89
CA ARG A 40 -7.76 6.97 21.89
C ARG A 40 -7.07 8.01 22.79
N THR A 41 -5.84 7.75 23.18
CA THR A 41 -5.05 8.60 24.09
C THR A 41 -3.73 9.05 23.46
N ARG A 42 -3.60 8.93 22.13
CA ARG A 42 -2.36 9.16 21.39
C ARG A 42 -2.61 10.08 20.21
N GLU A 43 -1.59 10.83 19.81
CA GLU A 43 -1.58 11.62 18.59
C GLU A 43 -1.61 10.68 17.36
N TYR A 44 -2.37 11.03 16.32
CA TYR A 44 -2.70 10.14 15.20
C TYR A 44 -2.11 10.55 13.84
N PHE A 45 -1.33 11.63 13.79
CA PHE A 45 -0.74 12.18 12.58
C PHE A 45 0.11 11.15 11.83
N SER A 46 0.83 10.31 12.57
CA SER A 46 1.61 9.19 12.02
C SER A 46 0.77 8.22 11.18
N ALA A 47 -0.50 7.99 11.55
CA ALA A 47 -1.44 7.22 10.74
C ALA A 47 -2.11 8.07 9.65
N ILE A 48 -2.60 9.27 9.99
CA ILE A 48 -3.36 10.10 9.05
C ILE A 48 -2.56 10.47 7.81
N ARG A 49 -1.26 10.74 7.95
CA ARG A 49 -0.40 11.03 6.80
C ARG A 49 -0.31 9.86 5.81
N LEU A 50 -0.51 8.62 6.26
CA LEU A 50 -0.56 7.43 5.40
C LEU A 50 -1.96 7.16 4.84
N VAL A 51 -3.02 7.61 5.53
CA VAL A 51 -4.41 7.53 5.07
C VAL A 51 -4.70 8.58 3.99
N LEU A 52 -4.14 9.78 4.15
CA LEU A 52 -4.30 10.92 3.24
C LEU A 52 -2.93 11.38 2.71
N PRO A 53 -2.21 10.52 1.95
CA PRO A 53 -0.83 10.79 1.55
C PRO A 53 -0.69 12.04 0.68
N ALA A 54 -1.71 12.40 -0.10
CA ALA A 54 -1.72 13.62 -0.92
C ALA A 54 -1.72 14.92 -0.10
N LEU A 55 -2.01 14.85 1.21
CA LEU A 55 -2.02 15.98 2.12
C LEU A 55 -0.76 16.05 3.00
N ASP A 56 0.18 15.11 2.86
CA ASP A 56 1.45 15.16 3.58
C ASP A 56 2.35 16.22 2.95
N ARG A 57 2.67 17.27 3.74
CA ARG A 57 3.51 18.40 3.31
C ARG A 57 4.90 18.39 3.94
N GLU A 58 5.13 17.56 4.95
CA GLU A 58 6.44 17.49 5.62
C GLU A 58 7.40 16.57 4.87
N ARG A 59 6.87 15.56 4.18
CA ARG A 59 7.67 14.69 3.32
C ARG A 59 7.75 15.29 1.92
N GLY A 60 8.97 15.47 1.42
CA GLY A 60 9.20 15.84 0.03
C GLY A 60 8.76 14.72 -0.93
N THR A 61 8.92 14.96 -2.23
CA THR A 61 8.70 13.91 -3.23
C THR A 61 9.65 12.74 -2.99
N TYR A 62 9.13 11.51 -3.04
CA TYR A 62 9.97 10.33 -2.94
C TYR A 62 10.83 10.11 -4.19
N GLY A 63 10.47 10.71 -5.33
CA GLY A 63 11.17 10.48 -6.61
C GLY A 63 11.08 9.03 -7.11
N LEU A 64 10.22 8.20 -6.51
CA LEU A 64 10.06 6.80 -6.85
C LEU A 64 8.99 6.62 -7.93
N LYS A 65 9.38 5.99 -9.04
CA LYS A 65 8.48 5.55 -10.10
C LYS A 65 8.28 4.04 -10.03
N GLU A 66 7.19 3.56 -10.60
CA GLU A 66 6.83 2.13 -10.62
C GLU A 66 7.92 1.27 -11.29
N SER A 67 8.62 1.80 -12.31
CA SER A 67 9.73 1.09 -12.97
C SER A 67 10.92 0.84 -12.04
N THR A 68 11.23 1.81 -11.17
CA THR A 68 12.28 1.66 -10.17
C THR A 68 11.85 0.67 -9.10
N LEU A 69 10.60 0.78 -8.62
CA LEU A 69 10.04 -0.16 -7.64
C LEU A 69 10.02 -1.61 -8.17
N ALA A 70 9.65 -1.82 -9.44
CA ALA A 70 9.70 -3.13 -10.07
C ALA A 70 11.11 -3.73 -10.04
N THR A 71 12.11 -2.93 -10.40
CA THR A 71 13.52 -3.35 -10.40
C THR A 71 13.98 -3.71 -8.99
N CYS A 72 13.66 -2.86 -8.00
CA CYS A 72 13.98 -3.12 -6.59
C CYS A 72 13.35 -4.42 -6.08
N LEU A 73 12.10 -4.72 -6.44
CA LEU A 73 11.42 -5.95 -6.04
C LEU A 73 12.06 -7.19 -6.68
N ILE A 74 12.34 -7.14 -7.98
CA ILE A 74 13.01 -8.23 -8.72
C ILE A 74 14.36 -8.54 -8.08
N ASP A 75 15.18 -7.51 -7.82
CA ASP A 75 16.51 -7.68 -7.25
C ASP A 75 16.43 -8.16 -5.79
N ALA A 76 15.52 -7.61 -4.97
CA ALA A 76 15.37 -8.00 -3.56
C ALA A 76 14.84 -9.43 -3.37
N LEU A 77 14.00 -9.91 -4.28
CA LEU A 77 13.46 -11.28 -4.26
C LEU A 77 14.36 -12.28 -5.00
N GLY A 78 15.44 -11.84 -5.65
CA GLY A 78 16.33 -12.71 -6.42
C GLY A 78 15.65 -13.34 -7.65
N MET A 79 14.68 -12.64 -8.24
CA MET A 79 13.95 -13.13 -9.40
C MET A 79 14.80 -13.05 -10.68
N SER A 80 14.70 -14.07 -11.54
CA SER A 80 15.22 -13.95 -12.91
C SER A 80 14.43 -12.88 -13.67
N ARG A 81 15.14 -12.03 -14.41
CA ARG A 81 14.54 -10.95 -15.20
C ARG A 81 13.70 -11.47 -16.37
N GLU A 82 13.95 -12.71 -16.77
CA GLU A 82 13.25 -13.44 -17.81
C GLU A 82 12.04 -14.21 -17.28
N SER A 83 11.83 -14.22 -15.95
CA SER A 83 10.67 -14.89 -15.35
C SER A 83 9.36 -14.19 -15.74
N PRO A 84 8.25 -14.95 -15.86
CA PRO A 84 6.94 -14.36 -16.15
C PRO A 84 6.50 -13.30 -15.15
N ASP A 85 6.90 -13.43 -13.88
CA ASP A 85 6.54 -12.48 -12.83
C ASP A 85 7.37 -11.19 -12.92
N ALA A 86 8.66 -11.29 -13.27
CA ALA A 86 9.49 -10.12 -13.57
C ALA A 86 8.96 -9.37 -14.81
N ASP A 87 8.61 -10.09 -15.87
CA ASP A 87 8.00 -9.51 -17.08
C ASP A 87 6.70 -8.76 -16.74
N ARG A 88 5.83 -9.34 -15.90
CA ARG A 88 4.61 -8.66 -15.44
C ARG A 88 4.89 -7.41 -14.61
N LEU A 89 5.84 -7.44 -13.67
CA LEU A 89 6.22 -6.28 -12.86
C LEU A 89 6.77 -5.13 -13.73
N ILE A 90 7.64 -5.46 -14.68
CA ILE A 90 8.23 -4.49 -15.61
C ILE A 90 7.15 -3.90 -16.53
N ASN A 91 6.30 -4.76 -17.08
CA ASN A 91 5.25 -4.40 -18.04
C ASN A 91 3.87 -4.19 -17.40
N TRP A 92 3.81 -3.75 -16.14
CA TRP A 92 2.58 -3.67 -15.33
C TRP A 92 1.41 -2.91 -15.97
N ARG A 93 1.68 -1.98 -16.90
CA ARG A 93 0.64 -1.22 -17.64
C ARG A 93 -0.05 -2.02 -18.74
N LYS A 94 0.65 -2.96 -19.36
CA LYS A 94 0.14 -3.77 -20.50
C LYS A 94 -0.09 -5.23 -20.10
N GLY A 95 0.50 -5.67 -18.99
CA GLY A 95 0.66 -7.08 -18.69
C GLY A 95 1.82 -7.66 -19.48
N GLY A 96 2.42 -8.73 -18.94
CA GLY A 96 3.39 -9.54 -19.68
C GLY A 96 2.71 -10.38 -20.77
N ALA A 97 3.36 -11.46 -21.21
CA ALA A 97 2.79 -12.39 -22.21
C ALA A 97 1.39 -12.95 -21.88
N ARG A 98 0.95 -12.86 -20.61
CA ARG A 98 -0.43 -13.12 -20.17
C ARG A 98 -1.01 -11.87 -19.51
N VAL A 99 -2.16 -11.42 -19.99
CA VAL A 99 -2.91 -10.28 -19.42
C VAL A 99 -3.59 -10.73 -18.13
N GLY A 100 -3.15 -10.20 -16.98
CA GLY A 100 -3.75 -10.46 -15.67
C GLY A 100 -4.92 -9.53 -15.36
N ALA A 101 -5.71 -9.84 -14.33
CA ALA A 101 -6.87 -9.04 -13.92
C ALA A 101 -6.49 -7.65 -13.38
N ASN A 102 -5.24 -7.47 -12.93
CA ASN A 102 -4.74 -6.27 -12.27
C ASN A 102 -3.88 -5.36 -13.16
N VAL A 103 -3.84 -5.60 -14.47
CA VAL A 103 -3.09 -4.78 -15.44
C VAL A 103 -3.50 -3.30 -15.33
N GLY A 104 -2.50 -2.42 -15.34
CA GLY A 104 -2.70 -0.98 -15.15
C GLY A 104 -2.74 -0.54 -13.68
N ASN A 105 -2.58 -1.46 -12.72
CA ASN A 105 -2.42 -1.13 -11.30
C ASN A 105 -1.18 -1.81 -10.72
N PHE A 106 -0.05 -1.08 -10.66
CA PHE A 106 1.23 -1.61 -10.19
C PHE A 106 1.15 -2.25 -8.80
N ALA A 107 0.44 -1.63 -7.85
CA ALA A 107 0.36 -2.13 -6.48
C ALA A 107 -0.35 -3.49 -6.40
N LEU A 108 -1.37 -3.71 -7.23
CA LEU A 108 -2.07 -4.99 -7.31
C LEU A 108 -1.26 -6.03 -8.09
N VAL A 109 -0.59 -5.64 -9.19
CA VAL A 109 0.33 -6.53 -9.94
C VAL A 109 1.47 -7.02 -9.05
N ALA A 110 2.00 -6.17 -8.16
CA ALA A 110 3.08 -6.54 -7.25
C ALA A 110 2.64 -7.36 -6.04
N PHE A 111 1.33 -7.43 -5.76
CA PHE A 111 0.77 -8.19 -4.64
C PHE A 111 0.39 -9.62 -5.00
N GLU A 112 0.08 -9.87 -6.29
CA GLU A 112 -0.21 -11.21 -6.83
C GLU A 112 0.97 -12.17 -6.71
#